data_AF-X8DQ94-F1
#
_entry.id   AF-X8DQ94-F1
#
_cell.length_a   1.000
_cell.length_b   1.000
_cell.length_c   1.000
_cell.angle_alpha   90.00
_cell.angle_beta   90.00
_cell.angle_gamma   90.00
#
_symmetry.space_group_name_H-M   'P 1'
#
loop_
_entity.id
_entity.type
_entity.pdbx_description
1 polymer ?
#
loop_
_entity_poly.entity_id
_entity_poly.type
_entity_poly.pdbx_seq_one_letter_code
_entity_poly.pdbx_strand_id
1 'polypeptide(L)'
;MPFDIGHEWMNATNRMLYVTHRHLIIGNVLRKARAGELEQDWRNNLESHRNLEPGESFRDEEILVLRELKDMDVQPWEPNAAGGAWREALDAWYSDTLAIETYYETERFPELPRPPADDDSVPFDWLSWYAQGQGLRAEADAQLAQTQLGRRDAHGASYRAGLMAGGVETDWLGWLQQRIALWDHRQDYPADISPTMVLDYFGSLTACRRVYKEPSDISISIDGFREWQEQLPDYWTAKPRRPN
;
A
#
# COMPACT_ATOMS: atom_id res chain seq x y z
N MET A 1 16.64 15.13 -35.83
CA MET A 1 16.82 13.89 -35.05
C MET A 1 15.43 13.32 -34.84
N PRO A 2 15.14 12.09 -35.30
CA PRO A 2 13.83 11.49 -35.06
C PRO A 2 13.69 11.21 -33.57
N PHE A 3 12.59 11.69 -32.96
CA PHE A 3 12.21 11.35 -31.59
C PHE A 3 11.88 9.86 -31.53
N ASP A 4 12.58 9.09 -30.70
CA ASP A 4 12.26 7.68 -30.45
C ASP A 4 11.14 7.60 -29.41
N ILE A 5 9.91 7.75 -29.90
CA ILE A 5 8.67 7.68 -29.11
C ILE A 5 8.60 6.33 -28.37
N GLY A 6 9.14 5.25 -28.95
CA GLY A 6 9.18 3.94 -28.30
C GLY A 6 9.97 3.96 -27.00
N HIS A 7 11.11 4.66 -26.97
CA HIS A 7 11.96 4.77 -25.79
C HIS A 7 11.31 5.60 -24.66
N GLU A 8 10.66 6.71 -24.97
CA GLU A 8 9.96 7.54 -23.97
C GLU A 8 8.78 6.81 -23.34
N TRP A 9 7.98 6.12 -24.15
CA TRP A 9 6.87 5.30 -23.66
C TRP A 9 7.38 4.13 -22.80
N MET A 10 8.43 3.44 -23.22
CA MET A 10 9.04 2.36 -22.44
C MET A 10 9.53 2.86 -21.08
N ASN A 11 10.18 4.03 -21.03
CA ASN A 11 10.65 4.61 -19.77
C ASN A 11 9.49 5.01 -18.85
N ALA A 12 8.42 5.59 -19.39
CA ALA A 12 7.21 5.90 -18.61
C ALA A 12 6.57 4.63 -18.04
N THR A 13 6.47 3.57 -18.85
CA THR A 13 5.97 2.26 -18.41
C THR A 13 6.86 1.66 -17.32
N ASN A 14 8.17 1.63 -17.51
CA ASN A 14 9.12 1.09 -16.52
C ASN A 14 9.06 1.86 -15.20
N ARG A 15 8.95 3.20 -15.25
CA ARG A 15 8.76 4.02 -14.04
C ARG A 15 7.46 3.68 -13.33
N MET A 16 6.35 3.58 -14.06
CA MET A 16 5.04 3.21 -13.48
C MET A 16 5.10 1.82 -12.82
N LEU A 17 5.75 0.85 -13.47
CA LEU A 17 5.95 -0.49 -12.92
C LEU A 17 6.79 -0.44 -11.65
N TYR A 18 7.95 0.24 -11.66
CA TYR A 18 8.78 0.41 -10.47
C TYR A 18 8.01 1.04 -9.32
N VAL A 19 7.30 2.15 -9.54
CA VAL A 19 6.49 2.83 -8.53
C VAL A 19 5.42 1.89 -7.95
N THR A 20 4.81 1.06 -8.80
CA THR A 20 3.82 0.06 -8.39
C THR A 20 4.43 -1.05 -7.56
N HIS A 21 5.54 -1.64 -8.00
CA HIS A 21 6.23 -2.68 -7.25
C HIS A 21 6.79 -2.16 -5.92
N ARG A 22 7.29 -0.93 -5.90
CA ARG A 22 7.74 -0.26 -4.67
C ARG A 22 6.60 -0.12 -3.66
N HIS A 23 5.45 0.38 -4.10
CA HIS A 23 4.25 0.50 -3.25
C HIS A 23 3.80 -0.86 -2.70
N LEU A 24 3.74 -1.87 -3.56
CA LEU A 24 3.28 -3.21 -3.17
C LEU A 24 4.23 -3.89 -2.20
N ILE A 25 5.53 -3.93 -2.50
CA ILE A 25 6.53 -4.66 -1.73
C ILE A 25 6.82 -3.95 -0.40
N ILE A 26 7.15 -2.65 -0.43
CA ILE A 26 7.43 -1.89 0.81
C ILE A 26 6.16 -1.80 1.66
N GLY A 27 5.00 -1.56 1.05
CA GLY A 27 3.72 -1.59 1.75
C GLY A 27 3.46 -2.94 2.43
N ASN A 28 3.86 -4.06 1.82
CA ASN A 28 3.74 -5.39 2.44
C ASN A 28 4.64 -5.56 3.67
N VAL A 29 5.88 -5.08 3.59
CA VAL A 29 6.81 -5.07 4.73
C VAL A 29 6.25 -4.26 5.88
N LEU A 30 5.75 -3.04 5.61
CA LEU A 30 5.16 -2.16 6.62
C LEU A 30 3.91 -2.78 7.26
N ARG A 31 3.05 -3.44 6.47
CA ARG A 31 1.89 -4.16 7.01
C ARG A 31 2.28 -5.31 7.92
N LYS A 32 3.24 -6.15 7.50
CA LYS A 32 3.79 -7.22 8.36
C LYS A 32 4.43 -6.67 9.63
N ALA A 33 5.13 -5.53 9.53
CA ALA A 33 5.69 -4.86 10.70
C ALA A 33 4.59 -4.49 11.69
N ARG A 34 3.53 -3.81 11.22
CA ARG A 34 2.40 -3.43 12.08
C ARG A 34 1.65 -4.61 12.69
N ALA A 35 1.56 -5.72 11.95
CA ALA A 35 0.90 -6.95 12.38
C ALA A 35 1.75 -7.78 13.36
N GLY A 36 3.03 -7.44 13.56
CA GLY A 36 3.95 -8.25 14.36
C GLY A 36 4.43 -9.52 13.65
N GLU A 37 4.22 -9.63 12.34
CA GLU A 37 4.54 -10.80 11.50
C GLU A 37 5.87 -10.66 10.75
N LEU A 38 6.56 -9.53 10.90
CA LEU A 38 7.85 -9.30 10.25
C LEU A 38 8.96 -10.10 10.95
N GLU A 39 9.61 -10.99 10.19
CA GLU A 39 10.70 -11.84 10.68
C GLU A 39 11.91 -11.01 11.13
N GLN A 40 12.66 -11.50 12.12
CA GLN A 40 13.85 -10.78 12.61
C GLN A 40 14.92 -10.60 11.53
N ASP A 41 15.03 -11.55 10.60
CA ASP A 41 15.95 -11.55 9.46
C ASP A 41 15.25 -11.25 8.13
N TRP A 42 14.11 -10.54 8.15
CA TRP A 42 13.28 -10.27 6.97
C TRP A 42 14.05 -9.72 5.75
N ARG A 43 15.10 -8.94 5.98
CA ARG A 43 15.98 -8.39 4.93
C ARG A 43 16.75 -9.46 4.14
N ASN A 44 16.98 -10.63 4.73
CA ASN A 44 17.59 -11.78 4.05
C ASN A 44 16.56 -12.63 3.31
N ASN A 45 15.28 -12.50 3.67
CA ASN A 45 14.18 -13.30 3.14
C ASN A 45 13.20 -12.43 2.31
N LEU A 46 13.66 -11.34 1.70
CA LEU A 46 12.78 -10.44 0.93
C LEU A 46 12.04 -11.16 -0.22
N GLU A 47 12.63 -12.22 -0.76
CA GLU A 47 12.02 -13.04 -1.80
C GLU A 47 10.78 -13.80 -1.30
N SER A 48 10.77 -14.26 -0.04
CA SER A 48 9.61 -14.93 0.57
C SER A 48 8.43 -13.99 0.84
N HIS A 49 8.67 -12.68 0.73
CA HIS A 49 7.65 -11.65 0.90
C HIS A 49 6.93 -11.33 -0.42
N ARG A 50 7.35 -11.96 -1.52
CA ARG A 50 6.67 -11.97 -2.81
C ARG A 50 5.87 -13.28 -2.91
N ASN A 51 4.55 -13.18 -3.08
CA ASN A 51 3.69 -14.35 -3.33
C ASN A 51 3.87 -14.85 -4.78
N LEU A 52 5.07 -15.29 -5.15
CA LEU A 52 5.37 -15.81 -6.47
C LEU A 52 4.93 -17.26 -6.65
N GLU A 53 4.52 -17.59 -7.86
CA GLU A 53 4.39 -18.97 -8.30
C GLU A 53 5.79 -19.58 -8.55
N PRO A 54 5.96 -20.90 -8.34
CA PRO A 54 7.22 -21.57 -8.62
C PRO A 54 7.71 -21.36 -10.08
N GLY A 55 8.93 -20.84 -10.25
CA GLY A 55 9.55 -20.63 -11.55
C GLY A 55 9.44 -19.20 -12.11
N GLU A 56 8.73 -18.31 -11.44
CA GLU A 56 8.66 -16.90 -11.82
C GLU A 56 9.97 -16.17 -11.44
N SER A 57 10.59 -15.48 -12.41
CA SER A 57 11.78 -14.66 -12.15
C SER A 57 11.37 -13.26 -11.69
N PHE A 58 12.28 -12.56 -10.99
CA PHE A 58 12.09 -11.14 -10.72
C PHE A 58 12.21 -10.33 -11.99
N ARG A 59 11.31 -9.35 -12.12
CA ARG A 59 11.45 -8.31 -13.13
C ARG A 59 12.48 -7.28 -12.67
N ASP A 60 13.09 -6.56 -13.61
CA ASP A 60 14.19 -5.63 -13.32
C ASP A 60 13.77 -4.57 -12.28
N GLU A 61 12.55 -4.06 -12.39
CA GLU A 61 11.98 -3.08 -11.47
C GLU A 61 11.80 -3.62 -10.04
N GLU A 62 11.53 -4.91 -9.88
CA GLU A 62 11.43 -5.54 -8.57
C GLU A 62 12.81 -5.75 -7.96
N ILE A 63 13.81 -6.13 -8.77
CA ILE A 63 15.21 -6.24 -8.33
C ILE A 63 15.68 -4.89 -7.77
N LEU A 64 15.29 -3.78 -8.41
CA LEU A 64 15.61 -2.44 -7.91
C LEU A 64 14.98 -2.15 -6.55
N VAL A 65 13.70 -2.48 -6.36
CA VAL A 65 13.00 -2.29 -5.07
C VAL A 65 13.60 -3.18 -3.97
N LEU A 66 13.95 -4.44 -4.29
CA LEU A 66 14.58 -5.35 -3.34
C LEU A 66 15.96 -4.85 -2.92
N ARG A 67 16.72 -4.30 -3.86
CA ARG A 67 18.00 -3.67 -3.56
C ARG A 67 17.82 -2.44 -2.68
N GLU A 68 16.85 -1.59 -2.97
CA GLU A 68 16.51 -0.43 -2.14
C GLU A 68 16.20 -0.83 -0.70
N LEU A 69 15.36 -1.85 -0.49
CA LEU A 69 15.04 -2.37 0.85
C LEU A 69 16.26 -2.94 1.58
N LYS A 70 17.16 -3.59 0.84
CA LYS A 70 18.40 -4.14 1.41
C LYS A 70 19.37 -3.04 1.84
N ASP A 71 19.46 -1.98 1.05
CA ASP A 71 20.36 -0.86 1.26
C ASP A 71 19.79 0.21 2.23
N MET A 72 18.49 0.14 2.56
CA MET A 72 17.82 1.04 3.50
C MET A 72 18.44 0.98 4.90
N ASP A 73 18.58 2.10 5.60
CA ASP A 73 18.99 2.10 7.00
C ASP A 73 17.98 1.35 7.89
N VAL A 74 18.44 0.80 9.01
CA VAL A 74 17.56 0.11 9.98
C VAL A 74 16.55 1.10 10.55
N GLN A 75 15.26 0.80 10.38
CA GLN A 75 14.18 1.66 10.84
C GLN A 75 13.68 1.27 12.24
N PRO A 76 13.14 2.23 13.04
CA PRO A 76 12.62 1.93 14.38
C PRO A 76 11.49 0.90 14.41
N TRP A 77 10.70 0.81 13.34
CA TRP A 77 9.61 -0.17 13.22
C TRP A 77 10.11 -1.59 12.95
N GLU A 78 11.40 -1.80 12.66
CA GLU A 78 11.96 -3.13 12.45
C GLU A 78 12.04 -3.93 13.76
N PRO A 79 12.04 -5.28 13.68
CA PRO A 79 12.10 -6.12 14.86
C PRO A 79 13.26 -5.79 15.80
N ASN A 80 12.93 -5.42 17.04
CA ASN A 80 13.84 -5.05 18.12
C ASN A 80 14.67 -3.78 17.89
N ALA A 81 14.47 -3.04 16.80
CA ALA A 81 15.26 -1.84 16.48
C ALA A 81 15.02 -0.69 17.48
N ALA A 82 13.75 -0.45 17.85
CA ALA A 82 13.39 0.58 18.81
C ALA A 82 13.73 0.24 20.28
N GLY A 83 14.21 -0.96 20.59
CA GLY A 83 14.61 -1.34 21.96
C GLY A 83 13.51 -1.19 23.03
N GLY A 84 12.25 -1.39 22.65
CA GLY A 84 11.09 -1.24 23.53
C GLY A 84 10.46 0.16 23.50
N ALA A 85 10.99 1.10 22.72
CA ALA A 85 10.39 2.40 22.47
C ALA A 85 9.24 2.31 21.45
N TRP A 86 8.16 1.62 21.84
CA TRP A 86 7.04 1.29 20.95
C TRP A 86 6.44 2.51 20.24
N ARG A 87 6.44 3.69 20.89
CA ARG A 87 5.91 4.92 20.30
C ARG A 87 6.75 5.38 19.12
N GLU A 88 8.08 5.35 19.28
CA GLU A 88 9.00 5.70 18.20
C GLU A 88 8.85 4.74 17.02
N ALA A 89 8.72 3.44 17.29
CA ALA A 89 8.44 2.44 16.26
C ALA A 89 7.12 2.71 15.52
N LEU A 90 6.04 3.01 16.26
CA LEU A 90 4.72 3.29 15.69
C LEU A 90 4.70 4.58 14.86
N ASP A 91 5.35 5.64 15.35
CA ASP A 91 5.46 6.92 14.64
C ASP A 91 6.29 6.77 13.35
N ALA A 92 7.42 6.07 13.42
CA ALA A 92 8.25 5.78 12.25
C ALA A 92 7.49 4.93 11.22
N TRP A 93 6.80 3.86 11.67
CA TRP A 93 5.98 3.03 10.80
C TRP A 93 4.92 3.85 10.06
N TYR A 94 4.20 4.71 10.77
CA TYR A 94 3.14 5.51 10.17
C TYR A 94 3.71 6.56 9.20
N SER A 95 4.82 7.20 9.55
CA SER A 95 5.54 8.12 8.68
C SER A 95 5.95 7.46 7.36
N ASP A 96 6.61 6.30 7.41
CA ASP A 96 7.07 5.58 6.21
C ASP A 96 5.90 5.06 5.39
N THR A 97 4.80 4.67 6.04
CA THR A 97 3.55 4.29 5.39
C THR A 97 2.95 5.47 4.61
N LEU A 98 2.91 6.66 5.19
CA LEU A 98 2.43 7.85 4.46
C LEU A 98 3.39 8.24 3.32
N ALA A 99 4.69 8.10 3.53
CA ALA A 99 5.69 8.41 2.50
C ALA A 99 5.54 7.50 1.27
N ILE A 100 5.29 6.20 1.46
CA ILE A 100 5.10 5.27 0.32
C ILE A 100 3.79 5.54 -0.42
N GLU A 101 2.70 5.85 0.30
CA GLU A 101 1.41 6.21 -0.33
C GLU A 101 1.53 7.51 -1.12
N THR A 102 2.14 8.55 -0.54
CA THR A 102 2.34 9.84 -1.22
C THR A 102 3.28 9.72 -2.42
N TYR A 103 4.34 8.92 -2.32
CA TYR A 103 5.23 8.64 -3.46
C TYR A 103 4.45 7.97 -4.59
N TYR A 104 3.66 6.94 -4.28
CA TYR A 104 2.85 6.24 -5.27
C TYR A 104 1.85 7.16 -5.98
N GLU A 105 1.12 7.98 -5.23
CA GLU A 105 0.16 8.95 -5.79
C GLU A 105 0.84 9.96 -6.72
N THR A 106 2.02 10.44 -6.33
CA THR A 106 2.76 11.47 -7.09
C THR A 106 3.38 10.90 -8.36
N GLU A 107 3.89 9.67 -8.29
CA GLU A 107 4.80 9.13 -9.30
C GLU A 107 4.16 8.12 -10.25
N ARG A 108 3.01 7.54 -9.88
CA ARG A 108 2.34 6.50 -10.69
C ARG A 108 1.87 7.02 -12.05
N PHE A 109 1.55 8.31 -12.14
CA PHE A 109 0.92 8.92 -13.31
C PHE A 109 1.81 9.94 -14.00
N PRO A 110 2.95 9.55 -14.59
CA PRO A 110 3.63 10.44 -15.51
C PRO A 110 2.65 10.81 -16.64
N GLU A 111 2.64 12.07 -17.06
CA GLU A 111 1.94 12.46 -18.29
C GLU A 111 2.44 11.55 -19.41
N LEU A 112 1.52 10.84 -20.08
CA LEU A 112 1.93 10.01 -21.21
C LEU A 112 2.32 10.93 -22.36
N PRO A 113 3.37 10.61 -23.13
CA PRO A 113 3.73 11.42 -24.28
C PRO A 113 2.55 11.49 -25.25
N ARG A 114 2.20 12.70 -25.67
CA ARG A 114 1.18 12.86 -26.71
C ARG A 114 1.69 12.20 -28.00
N PRO A 115 0.90 11.34 -28.68
CA PRO A 115 1.29 10.82 -29.97
C PRO A 115 1.48 11.97 -30.97
N PRO A 116 2.36 11.80 -31.98
CA PRO A 116 2.63 12.85 -32.96
C PRO A 116 1.33 13.20 -33.70
N ALA A 117 1.13 14.48 -33.98
CA ALA A 117 -0.02 14.92 -34.75
C ALA A 117 0.10 14.39 -36.18
N ASP A 118 -0.88 13.58 -36.57
CA ASP A 118 -1.22 13.16 -37.93
C ASP A 118 -0.02 12.82 -38.83
N ASP A 119 0.39 11.55 -38.77
CA ASP A 119 1.00 10.93 -39.94
C ASP A 119 -0.14 10.40 -40.82
N ASP A 120 -0.50 11.18 -41.86
CA ASP A 120 -1.52 10.84 -42.86
C ASP A 120 -1.27 9.48 -43.55
N SER A 121 -0.09 8.87 -43.37
CA SER A 121 0.23 7.54 -43.89
C SER A 121 -0.28 6.37 -43.04
N VAL A 122 -0.78 6.62 -41.81
CA VAL A 122 -1.29 5.57 -40.92
C VAL A 122 -2.83 5.58 -40.91
N PRO A 123 -3.53 4.49 -41.32
CA PRO A 123 -5.00 4.43 -41.34
C PRO A 123 -5.69 4.45 -39.96
N PHE A 124 -4.95 4.74 -38.88
CA PHE A 124 -5.42 4.66 -37.50
C PHE A 124 -5.53 6.07 -36.92
N ASP A 125 -6.71 6.42 -36.42
CA ASP A 125 -6.97 7.71 -35.78
C ASP A 125 -6.37 7.75 -34.35
N TRP A 126 -5.07 8.03 -34.30
CA TRP A 126 -4.32 8.15 -33.05
C TRP A 126 -4.87 9.22 -32.12
N LEU A 127 -5.42 10.31 -32.64
CA LEU A 127 -5.92 11.42 -31.84
C LEU A 127 -7.23 11.05 -31.13
N SER A 128 -8.17 10.42 -31.82
CA SER A 128 -9.40 9.93 -31.18
C SER A 128 -9.14 8.80 -30.20
N TRP A 129 -8.25 7.85 -30.53
CA TRP A 129 -7.84 6.80 -29.60
C TRP A 129 -7.17 7.39 -28.35
N TYR A 130 -6.26 8.36 -28.51
CA TYR A 130 -5.61 9.04 -27.40
C TYR A 130 -6.61 9.83 -26.55
N ALA A 131 -7.52 10.59 -27.16
CA ALA A 131 -8.55 11.35 -26.43
C ALA A 131 -9.50 10.43 -25.64
N GLN A 132 -9.92 9.30 -26.23
CA GLN A 132 -10.69 8.28 -25.51
C GLN A 132 -9.88 7.68 -24.36
N GLY A 133 -8.59 7.38 -24.58
CA GLY A 133 -7.67 6.90 -23.56
C GLY A 133 -7.51 7.89 -22.40
N GLN A 134 -7.47 9.20 -22.67
CA GLN A 134 -7.43 10.24 -21.62
C GLN A 134 -8.71 10.26 -20.78
N GLY A 135 -9.88 10.05 -21.40
CA GLY A 135 -11.15 9.94 -20.67
C GLY A 135 -11.18 8.73 -19.73
N LEU A 136 -10.84 7.55 -20.24
CA LEU A 136 -10.72 6.32 -19.43
C LEU A 136 -9.68 6.45 -18.31
N ARG A 137 -8.57 7.13 -18.59
CA ARG A 137 -7.54 7.41 -17.60
C ARG A 137 -8.06 8.32 -16.49
N ALA A 138 -8.73 9.41 -16.82
CA ALA A 138 -9.29 10.32 -15.81
C ALA A 138 -10.30 9.61 -14.89
N GLU A 139 -11.11 8.71 -15.43
CA GLU A 139 -12.03 7.87 -14.64
C GLU A 139 -11.28 6.89 -13.73
N ALA A 140 -10.28 6.18 -14.26
CA ALA A 140 -9.43 5.29 -13.48
C ALA A 140 -8.65 6.03 -12.38
N ASP A 141 -8.17 7.24 -12.66
CA ASP A 141 -7.47 8.11 -11.73
C ASP A 141 -8.40 8.55 -10.60
N ALA A 142 -9.66 8.90 -10.92
CA ALA A 142 -10.66 9.25 -9.92
C ALA A 142 -11.01 8.05 -9.02
N GLN A 143 -11.21 6.86 -9.59
CA GLN A 143 -11.47 5.63 -8.83
C GLN A 143 -10.28 5.27 -7.92
N LEU A 144 -9.06 5.41 -8.43
CA LEU A 144 -7.85 5.17 -7.64
C LEU A 144 -7.71 6.19 -6.51
N ALA A 145 -7.98 7.48 -6.75
CA ALA A 145 -7.92 8.50 -5.71
C ALA A 145 -8.85 8.17 -4.53
N GLN A 146 -10.05 7.64 -4.79
CA GLN A 146 -10.94 7.15 -3.75
C GLN A 146 -10.37 5.93 -3.01
N THR A 147 -9.78 4.98 -3.74
CA THR A 147 -9.13 3.80 -3.14
C THR A 147 -7.96 4.23 -2.22
N GLN A 148 -7.18 5.21 -2.66
CA GLN A 148 -6.04 5.74 -1.89
C GLN A 148 -6.49 6.51 -0.66
N LEU A 149 -7.56 7.32 -0.77
CA LEU A 149 -8.17 7.96 0.40
C LEU A 149 -8.55 6.91 1.46
N GLY A 150 -9.20 5.82 1.04
CA GLY A 150 -9.59 4.74 1.95
C GLY A 150 -8.40 4.04 2.61
N ARG A 151 -7.32 3.79 1.86
CA ARG A 151 -6.07 3.23 2.39
C ARG A 151 -5.41 4.15 3.42
N ARG A 152 -5.34 5.46 3.14
CA ARG A 152 -4.77 6.44 4.08
C ARG A 152 -5.58 6.49 5.37
N ASP A 153 -6.89 6.46 5.27
CA ASP A 153 -7.77 6.40 6.43
C ASP A 153 -7.57 5.09 7.22
N ALA A 154 -7.34 3.96 6.53
CA ALA A 154 -6.99 2.69 7.17
C ALA A 154 -5.67 2.75 7.94
N HIS A 155 -4.62 3.31 7.35
CA HIS A 155 -3.36 3.52 8.04
C HIS A 155 -3.50 4.46 9.24
N GLY A 156 -4.27 5.54 9.09
CA GLY A 156 -4.57 6.47 10.18
C GLY A 156 -5.34 5.82 11.33
N ALA A 157 -6.31 4.94 11.03
CA ALA A 157 -7.03 4.18 12.03
C ALA A 157 -6.10 3.20 12.77
N SER A 158 -5.26 2.46 12.04
CA SER A 158 -4.32 1.49 12.62
C SER A 158 -3.25 2.15 13.49
N TYR A 159 -2.79 3.35 13.12
CA TYR A 159 -1.92 4.19 13.93
C TYR A 159 -2.59 4.58 15.26
N ARG A 160 -3.82 5.09 15.19
CA ARG A 160 -4.59 5.46 16.39
C ARG A 160 -4.91 4.25 17.27
N ALA A 161 -5.24 3.11 16.70
CA ALA A 161 -5.41 1.88 17.46
C ALA A 161 -4.10 1.45 18.16
N GLY A 162 -2.94 1.63 17.50
CA GLY A 162 -1.63 1.42 18.12
C GLY A 162 -1.35 2.39 19.28
N LEU A 163 -1.75 3.65 19.16
CA LEU A 163 -1.69 4.62 20.27
C LEU A 163 -2.53 4.15 21.46
N MET A 164 -3.75 3.66 21.20
CA MET A 164 -4.64 3.09 22.21
C MET A 164 -4.02 1.88 22.92
N ALA A 165 -3.44 0.95 22.15
CA ALA A 165 -2.72 -0.21 22.66
C ALA A 165 -1.52 0.19 23.56
N GLY A 166 -0.87 1.31 23.24
CA GLY A 166 0.20 1.91 24.04
C GLY A 166 -0.28 2.76 25.23
N GLY A 167 -1.59 2.79 25.52
CA GLY A 167 -2.17 3.50 26.67
C GLY A 167 -2.54 4.96 26.42
N VAL A 168 -2.58 5.42 25.16
CA VAL A 168 -3.06 6.76 24.79
C VAL A 168 -4.53 6.70 24.43
N GLU A 169 -5.37 7.45 25.15
CA GLU A 169 -6.79 7.51 24.84
C GLU A 169 -7.06 8.10 23.44
N THR A 170 -7.74 7.34 22.58
CA THR A 170 -8.19 7.77 21.27
C THR A 170 -9.41 6.98 20.83
N ASP A 171 -10.43 7.68 20.32
CA ASP A 171 -11.59 7.05 19.66
C ASP A 171 -11.28 6.79 18.18
N TRP A 172 -10.40 5.81 17.92
CA TRP A 172 -9.95 5.51 16.57
C TRP A 172 -11.09 4.97 15.68
N LEU A 173 -12.02 4.23 16.27
CA LEU A 173 -13.15 3.64 15.54
C LEU A 173 -14.19 4.71 15.18
N GLY A 174 -14.56 5.59 16.11
CA GLY A 174 -15.45 6.71 15.83
C GLY A 174 -14.83 7.70 14.83
N TRP A 175 -13.52 7.96 14.93
CA TRP A 175 -12.79 8.71 13.91
C TRP A 175 -12.89 8.06 12.54
N LEU A 176 -12.66 6.75 12.44
CA LEU A 176 -12.72 6.03 11.16
C LEU A 176 -14.13 6.06 10.57
N GLN A 177 -15.17 5.85 11.38
CA GLN A 177 -16.56 5.94 10.95
C GLN A 177 -16.90 7.32 10.36
N GLN A 178 -16.41 8.39 10.98
CA GLN A 178 -16.58 9.74 10.45
C GLN A 178 -15.86 9.93 9.11
N ARG A 179 -14.69 9.32 8.93
CA ARG A 179 -13.93 9.39 7.67
C ARG A 179 -14.64 8.64 6.54
N ILE A 180 -15.14 7.43 6.81
CA ILE A 180 -15.88 6.61 5.84
C ILE A 180 -17.11 7.35 5.31
N ALA A 181 -17.80 8.13 6.16
CA ALA A 181 -18.94 8.93 5.75
C ALA A 181 -18.61 10.04 4.71
N LEU A 182 -17.32 10.34 4.50
CA LEU A 182 -16.84 11.30 3.51
C LEU A 182 -16.39 10.64 2.19
N TRP A 183 -16.36 9.31 2.12
CA TRP A 183 -15.94 8.61 0.92
C TRP A 183 -17.01 8.76 -0.16
N ASP A 184 -16.59 9.00 -1.41
CA ASP A 184 -17.54 9.14 -2.51
C ASP A 184 -18.11 7.76 -2.85
N HIS A 185 -19.35 7.48 -2.43
CA HIS A 185 -20.04 6.21 -2.67
C HIS A 185 -20.48 5.98 -4.12
N ARG A 186 -19.85 6.66 -5.10
CA ARG A 186 -20.22 6.54 -6.50
C ARG A 186 -19.84 5.15 -7.05
N GLN A 187 -20.86 4.31 -7.04
CA GLN A 187 -21.23 3.25 -8.00
C GLN A 187 -20.90 1.77 -7.72
N ASP A 188 -19.83 1.41 -7.01
CA ASP A 188 -19.45 -0.03 -6.94
C ASP A 188 -19.72 -0.71 -5.59
N TYR A 189 -20.09 0.08 -4.59
CA TYR A 189 -20.33 -0.40 -3.25
C TYR A 189 -21.83 -0.62 -3.05
N PRO A 190 -22.28 -1.86 -2.77
CA PRO A 190 -23.70 -2.13 -2.63
C PRO A 190 -24.27 -1.27 -1.49
N ALA A 191 -25.52 -0.80 -1.63
CA ALA A 191 -26.12 0.22 -0.75
C ALA A 191 -26.23 -0.20 0.73
N ASP A 192 -25.90 -1.47 1.02
CA ASP A 192 -25.93 -2.14 2.31
C ASP A 192 -24.53 -2.42 2.89
N ILE A 193 -23.49 -1.69 2.47
CA ILE A 193 -22.19 -1.77 3.15
C ILE A 193 -22.35 -1.43 4.62
N SER A 194 -22.39 -2.50 5.40
CA SER A 194 -22.26 -2.42 6.83
C SER A 194 -20.83 -1.99 7.18
N PRO A 195 -20.63 -1.30 8.31
CA PRO A 195 -19.29 -1.05 8.85
C PRO A 195 -18.39 -2.29 8.85
N THR A 196 -18.96 -3.48 8.98
CA THR A 196 -18.28 -4.78 8.93
C THR A 196 -17.61 -5.07 7.57
N MET A 197 -18.25 -4.75 6.44
CA MET A 197 -17.65 -4.94 5.10
C MET A 197 -16.48 -4.00 4.84
N VAL A 198 -16.56 -2.77 5.38
CA VAL A 198 -15.42 -1.84 5.34
C VAL A 198 -14.28 -2.39 6.18
N LEU A 199 -14.56 -2.92 7.38
CA LEU A 199 -13.53 -3.51 8.23
C LEU A 199 -12.92 -4.81 7.65
N ASP A 200 -13.67 -5.61 6.90
CA ASP A 200 -13.12 -6.77 6.15
C ASP A 200 -12.23 -6.32 4.99
N TYR A 201 -12.64 -5.26 4.26
CA TYR A 201 -11.79 -4.62 3.26
C TYR A 201 -10.51 -4.06 3.91
N PHE A 202 -10.61 -3.51 5.13
CA PHE A 202 -9.44 -3.06 5.91
C PHE A 202 -8.57 -4.22 6.37
N GLY A 203 -9.16 -5.34 6.80
CA GLY A 203 -8.44 -6.56 7.13
C GLY A 203 -7.63 -7.05 5.93
N SER A 204 -8.18 -7.00 4.72
CA SER A 204 -7.43 -7.31 3.49
C SER A 204 -6.31 -6.30 3.21
N LEU A 205 -6.53 -5.02 3.49
CA LEU A 205 -5.56 -3.94 3.26
C LEU A 205 -4.48 -3.84 4.35
N THR A 206 -4.68 -4.37 5.55
CA THR A 206 -3.77 -4.20 6.69
C THR A 206 -3.15 -5.52 7.17
N ALA A 207 -3.84 -6.65 7.03
CA ALA A 207 -3.42 -7.93 7.61
C ALA A 207 -2.66 -8.86 6.63
N CYS A 208 -2.20 -8.36 5.47
CA CYS A 208 -1.47 -9.15 4.46
C CYS A 208 -2.18 -10.46 4.00
N ARG A 209 -3.46 -10.65 4.32
CA ARG A 209 -4.23 -11.81 3.87
C ARG A 209 -4.81 -11.51 2.50
N ARG A 210 -4.27 -12.19 1.49
CA ARG A 210 -4.90 -12.33 0.18
C ARG A 210 -6.17 -13.15 0.38
N VAL A 211 -7.32 -12.48 0.53
CA VAL A 211 -8.57 -13.20 0.77
C VAL A 211 -9.15 -13.66 -0.56
N TYR A 212 -8.68 -14.81 -1.03
CA TYR A 212 -9.37 -15.62 -2.05
C TYR A 212 -10.28 -16.64 -1.35
N LYS A 213 -11.21 -16.18 -0.52
CA LYS A 213 -12.28 -17.02 -0.01
C LYS A 213 -13.62 -16.38 -0.33
N GLU A 214 -14.65 -17.21 -0.51
CA GLU A 214 -16.04 -16.80 -0.62
C GLU A 214 -16.34 -15.76 0.50
N PRO A 215 -17.07 -14.65 0.21
CA PRO A 215 -17.39 -13.63 1.21
C PRO A 215 -17.98 -14.17 2.52
N SER A 216 -18.58 -15.36 2.50
CA SER A 216 -19.09 -16.06 3.69
C SER A 216 -18.03 -16.60 4.65
N ASP A 217 -16.78 -16.76 4.20
CA ASP A 217 -15.67 -17.31 5.00
C ASP A 217 -14.83 -16.22 5.70
N ILE A 218 -15.11 -14.95 5.40
CA ILE A 218 -14.49 -13.79 6.01
C ILE A 218 -15.48 -13.26 7.05
N SER A 219 -15.45 -13.84 8.24
CA SER A 219 -16.16 -13.27 9.38
C SER A 219 -15.12 -12.84 10.41
N ILE A 220 -14.36 -11.79 10.12
CA ILE A 220 -13.70 -11.09 11.22
C ILE A 220 -14.81 -10.28 11.88
N SER A 221 -15.24 -10.70 13.08
CA SER A 221 -16.16 -9.86 13.84
C SER A 221 -15.51 -8.49 14.06
N ILE A 222 -16.33 -7.43 14.14
CA ILE A 222 -15.83 -6.08 14.46
C ILE A 222 -14.93 -6.13 15.71
N ASP A 223 -15.31 -6.96 16.69
CA ASP A 223 -14.54 -7.21 17.90
C ASP A 223 -13.18 -7.86 17.62
N GLY A 224 -13.12 -8.89 16.76
CA GLY A 224 -11.86 -9.54 16.38
C GLY A 224 -10.93 -8.61 15.60
N PHE A 225 -11.47 -7.76 14.72
CA PHE A 225 -10.68 -6.74 14.03
C PHE A 225 -10.17 -5.69 15.01
N ARG A 226 -11.02 -5.26 15.94
CA ARG A 226 -10.65 -4.30 16.98
C ARG A 226 -9.55 -4.85 17.87
N GLU A 227 -9.71 -6.07 18.38
CA GLU A 227 -8.70 -6.74 19.19
C GLU A 227 -7.36 -6.85 18.46
N TRP A 228 -7.39 -7.14 17.17
CA TRP A 228 -6.18 -7.21 16.35
C TRP A 228 -5.51 -5.83 16.16
N GLN A 229 -6.29 -4.77 15.91
CA GLN A 229 -5.77 -3.41 15.76
C GLN A 229 -5.24 -2.82 17.08
N GLU A 230 -5.88 -3.14 18.20
CA GLU A 230 -5.52 -2.66 19.55
C GLU A 230 -4.38 -3.48 20.19
N GLN A 231 -3.50 -4.06 19.37
CA GLN A 231 -2.26 -4.71 19.79
C GLN A 231 -1.04 -4.02 19.18
N LEU A 232 0.06 -4.01 19.94
CA LEU A 232 1.38 -3.64 19.45
C LEU A 232 2.21 -4.92 19.26
N PRO A 233 3.02 -5.02 18.19
CA PRO A 233 4.04 -6.05 18.06
C PRO A 233 4.89 -6.22 19.33
N ASP A 234 5.09 -7.47 19.75
CA ASP A 234 5.92 -7.79 20.93
C ASP A 234 7.32 -7.17 20.83
N TYR A 235 7.92 -7.18 19.63
CA TYR A 235 9.25 -6.64 19.41
C TYR A 235 9.33 -5.11 19.42
N TRP A 236 8.19 -4.38 19.36
CA TRP A 236 8.16 -2.94 19.61
C TRP A 236 8.16 -2.62 21.10
N THR A 237 7.66 -3.53 21.95
CA THR A 237 7.52 -3.32 23.40
C THR A 237 8.60 -4.04 24.22
N ALA A 238 9.25 -5.06 23.64
CA ALA A 238 10.30 -5.82 24.28
C ALA A 238 11.54 -4.97 24.57
N LYS A 239 12.01 -5.00 25.83
CA LYS A 239 13.29 -4.40 26.19
C LYS A 239 14.44 -5.28 25.68
N PRO A 240 15.55 -4.68 25.21
CA PRO A 240 16.72 -5.45 24.81
C PRO A 240 17.20 -6.31 25.97
N ARG A 241 17.37 -7.62 25.72
CA ARG A 241 18.01 -8.51 26.68
C ARG A 241 19.43 -7.99 26.90
N ARG A 242 19.76 -7.62 28.14
CA ARG A 242 21.14 -7.21 28.48
C ARG A 242 22.08 -8.36 28.10
N PRO A 243 23.18 -8.09 27.39
CA PRO A 243 24.21 -9.11 27.18
C PRO A 243 24.75 -9.50 28.57
N ASN A 244 24.75 -10.81 28.85
CA ASN A 244 25.40 -11.39 30.03
C ASN A 244 26.91 -11.36 29.88
#